data_AF-A0A7J9WYC2-F1
#
_entry.id   AF-A0A7J9WYC2-F1
#
_cell.length_a   1.000
_cell.length_b   1.000
_cell.length_c   1.000
_cell.angle_alpha   90.00
_cell.angle_beta   90.00
_cell.angle_gamma   90.00
#
_symmetry.space_group_name_H-M   'P 1'
#
loop_
_entity.id
_entity.type
_entity.pdbx_description
1 polymer ?
#
loop_
_entity_poly.entity_id
_entity_poly.type
_entity_poly.pdbx_seq_one_letter_code
_entity_poly.pdbx_strand_id
1 'polypeptide(L)'
;MNDDVTLSALVVLRPHRIAPAPRGAGGRTGANRLPARETIEAAIEFFALKGFAVGDVAGTSFWIKGRSYRFESLFGQTLEIQRLRNRVAYVRLQDGSTEFDLTLLPDEIARHLLAVTFADPLISQ
;
A
#
# COMPACT_ATOMS: atom_id res chain seq x y z
N MET A 1 -3.23 23.75 9.06
CA MET A 1 -3.96 23.27 7.86
C MET A 1 -2.88 22.68 6.97
N ASN A 2 -2.78 21.35 6.88
CA ASN A 2 -1.76 20.72 6.04
C ASN A 2 -2.02 21.11 4.59
N ASP A 3 -1.05 21.70 3.92
CA ASP A 3 -1.16 21.99 2.49
C ASP A 3 -1.39 20.70 1.70
N ASP A 4 -2.39 20.70 0.84
CA ASP A 4 -2.72 19.54 0.00
C ASP A 4 -1.62 19.28 -1.05
N VAL A 5 -0.96 18.12 -0.94
CA VAL A 5 0.13 17.71 -1.84
C VAL A 5 -0.16 16.38 -2.50
N THR A 6 0.44 16.15 -3.65
CA THR A 6 0.40 14.84 -4.29
C THR A 6 1.46 13.92 -3.70
N LEU A 7 1.04 12.77 -3.19
CA LEU A 7 1.87 11.75 -2.57
C LEU A 7 1.75 10.42 -3.32
N SER A 8 2.71 9.53 -3.09
CA SER A 8 2.69 8.16 -3.59
C SER A 8 2.91 7.20 -2.42
N ALA A 9 2.09 6.16 -2.34
CA ALA A 9 2.25 5.07 -1.37
C ALA A 9 2.39 3.74 -2.10
N LEU A 10 3.10 2.80 -1.50
CA LEU A 10 3.20 1.42 -1.93
C LEU A 10 2.09 0.61 -1.25
N VAL A 11 1.30 -0.10 -2.05
CA VAL A 11 0.33 -1.09 -1.60
C VAL A 11 0.96 -2.46 -1.75
N VAL A 12 1.02 -3.21 -0.65
CA VAL A 12 1.52 -4.58 -0.63
C VAL A 12 0.33 -5.52 -0.49
N LEU A 13 0.17 -6.40 -1.47
CA LEU A 13 -0.88 -7.38 -1.55
C LEU A 13 -0.54 -8.63 -0.73
N ARG A 14 -1.55 -9.21 -0.11
CA ARG A 14 -1.41 -10.48 0.60
C ARG A 14 -1.20 -11.62 -0.41
N PRO A 15 -0.14 -12.43 -0.24
CA PRO A 15 0.06 -13.64 -1.03
C PRO A 15 -1.14 -14.59 -0.97
N HIS A 16 -1.43 -15.30 -2.07
CA HIS A 16 -2.41 -16.37 -2.01
C HIS A 16 -1.88 -17.51 -1.12
N ARG A 17 -2.64 -17.87 -0.08
CA ARG A 17 -2.34 -19.05 0.74
C ARG A 17 -2.85 -20.30 0.04
N ILE A 18 -1.96 -20.97 -0.69
CA ILE A 18 -2.21 -22.37 -1.06
C ILE A 18 -1.99 -23.19 0.22
N ALA A 19 -2.98 -24.02 0.60
CA ALA A 19 -2.83 -24.96 1.71
C ALA A 19 -1.52 -25.75 1.54
N PRO A 20 -0.75 -26.00 2.61
CA PRO A 20 0.46 -26.81 2.48
C PRO A 20 0.07 -28.17 1.91
N ALA A 21 0.66 -28.54 0.77
CA ALA A 21 0.55 -29.90 0.26
C ALA A 21 1.00 -30.88 1.37
N PRO A 22 0.26 -31.97 1.62
CA PRO A 22 0.61 -32.91 2.67
C PRO A 22 2.05 -33.40 2.46
N ARG A 23 2.84 -33.30 3.54
CA ARG A 23 4.29 -33.56 3.60
C ARG A 23 4.67 -34.81 2.80
N GLY A 24 5.42 -34.65 1.70
CA GLY A 24 5.88 -35.80 0.93
C GLY A 24 6.74 -35.54 -0.31
N ALA A 25 6.90 -34.30 -0.79
CA ALA A 25 7.75 -34.02 -1.94
C ALA A 25 8.85 -33.02 -1.58
N GLY A 26 10.09 -33.51 -1.55
CA GLY A 26 11.26 -32.65 -1.56
C GLY A 26 11.23 -31.76 -2.80
N GLY A 27 11.23 -30.45 -2.59
CA GLY A 27 11.26 -29.47 -3.65
C GLY A 27 11.75 -28.13 -3.08
N ARG A 28 13.04 -27.87 -3.24
CA ARG A 28 13.63 -26.53 -3.07
C ARG A 28 13.03 -25.61 -4.13
N THR A 29 11.90 -24.99 -3.81
CA THR A 29 11.43 -23.80 -4.52
C THR A 29 10.62 -23.00 -3.54
N GLY A 30 11.16 -21.88 -3.07
CA GLY A 30 10.36 -20.83 -2.46
C GLY A 30 9.35 -20.41 -3.52
N ALA A 31 8.16 -21.00 -3.49
CA ALA A 31 7.09 -20.65 -4.40
C ALA A 31 6.87 -19.14 -4.23
N ASN A 32 7.14 -18.36 -5.28
CA ASN A 32 6.67 -16.99 -5.38
C ASN A 32 5.16 -17.06 -5.22
N ARG A 33 4.67 -16.87 -4.00
CA ARG A 33 3.25 -16.89 -3.68
C ARG A 33 2.71 -15.54 -4.13
N LEU A 34 2.45 -15.44 -5.42
CA LEU A 34 1.80 -14.28 -6.01
C LEU A 34 0.40 -14.12 -5.40
N PRO A 35 -0.13 -12.89 -5.33
CA PRO A 35 -1.51 -12.67 -4.91
C PRO A 35 -2.45 -13.33 -5.94
N ALA A 36 -3.63 -13.74 -5.48
CA ALA A 36 -4.67 -14.22 -6.40
C ALA A 36 -5.09 -13.07 -7.33
N ARG A 37 -5.53 -13.40 -8.55
CA ARG A 37 -6.00 -12.39 -9.51
C ARG A 37 -7.13 -11.53 -8.92
N GLU A 38 -8.09 -12.16 -8.23
CA GLU A 38 -9.19 -11.49 -7.54
C GLU A 38 -8.70 -10.51 -6.47
N THR A 39 -7.63 -10.87 -5.73
CA THR A 39 -6.98 -9.97 -4.74
C THR A 39 -6.40 -8.74 -5.42
N ILE A 40 -5.77 -8.91 -6.59
CA ILE A 40 -5.17 -7.82 -7.37
C ILE A 40 -6.28 -6.89 -7.89
N GLU A 41 -7.27 -7.46 -8.58
CA GLU A 41 -8.37 -6.70 -9.20
C GLU A 41 -9.17 -5.93 -8.15
N ALA A 42 -9.57 -6.59 -7.05
CA ALA A 42 -10.33 -5.94 -5.97
C ALA A 42 -9.57 -4.76 -5.33
N ALA A 43 -8.26 -4.91 -5.11
CA ALA A 43 -7.46 -3.83 -4.54
C ALA A 43 -7.31 -2.66 -5.51
N ILE A 44 -7.02 -2.92 -6.79
CA ILE A 44 -6.89 -1.89 -7.82
C ILE A 44 -8.20 -1.11 -7.98
N GLU A 45 -9.32 -1.82 -8.14
CA GLU A 45 -10.64 -1.21 -8.31
C GLU A 45 -11.00 -0.35 -7.11
N PHE A 46 -10.75 -0.84 -5.90
CA PHE A 46 -11.01 -0.08 -4.68
C PHE A 46 -10.25 1.25 -4.63
N PHE A 47 -8.92 1.23 -4.83
CA PHE A 47 -8.13 2.46 -4.78
C PHE A 47 -8.47 3.41 -5.94
N ALA A 48 -8.76 2.88 -7.13
CA ALA A 48 -9.21 3.68 -8.26
C ALA A 48 -10.56 4.36 -7.97
N LEU A 49 -11.52 3.66 -7.35
CA LEU A 49 -12.82 4.22 -6.93
C LEU A 49 -12.69 5.30 -5.86
N LYS A 50 -11.68 5.21 -4.97
CA LYS A 50 -11.31 6.27 -4.03
C LYS A 50 -10.55 7.43 -4.71
N GLY A 51 -10.36 7.33 -6.03
CA GLY A 51 -9.76 8.31 -6.93
C GLY A 51 -8.27 8.50 -6.73
N PHE A 52 -7.56 7.42 -6.39
CA PHE A 52 -6.12 7.32 -6.56
C PHE A 52 -5.80 6.91 -8.00
N ALA A 53 -4.71 7.43 -8.55
CA ALA A 53 -4.09 6.83 -9.72
C ALA A 53 -3.33 5.58 -9.27
N VAL A 54 -3.56 4.46 -9.95
CA VAL A 54 -2.99 3.16 -9.62
C VAL A 54 -1.93 2.80 -10.66
N GLY A 55 -0.75 2.39 -10.19
CA GLY A 55 0.34 1.92 -11.03
C GLY A 55 0.23 0.46 -11.44
N ASP A 56 1.16 0.03 -12.29
CA ASP A 56 1.28 -1.38 -12.68
C ASP A 56 1.66 -2.26 -11.49
N VAL A 57 1.17 -3.50 -11.51
CA VAL A 57 1.46 -4.50 -10.49
C VAL A 57 2.81 -5.16 -10.77
N ALA A 58 3.70 -5.11 -9.79
CA ALA A 58 5.01 -5.76 -9.81
C ALA A 58 5.09 -6.80 -8.69
N GLY A 59 4.93 -8.09 -9.04
CA GLY A 59 4.98 -9.19 -8.08
C GLY A 59 3.82 -9.17 -7.08
N THR A 60 4.06 -8.64 -5.87
CA THR A 60 3.07 -8.56 -4.78
C THR A 60 2.72 -7.13 -4.41
N SER A 61 3.10 -6.12 -5.20
CA SER A 61 2.83 -4.72 -4.87
C SER A 61 2.53 -3.87 -6.09
N PHE A 62 1.93 -2.71 -5.85
CA PHE A 62 1.76 -1.62 -6.81
C PHE A 62 1.75 -0.30 -6.05
N TRP A 63 1.97 0.81 -6.75
CA TRP A 63 1.89 2.13 -6.14
C TRP A 63 0.52 2.76 -6.37
N ILE A 64 0.09 3.59 -5.43
CA ILE A 64 -1.06 4.49 -5.58
C ILE A 64 -0.60 5.94 -5.39
N LYS A 65 -1.13 6.84 -6.22
CA LYS A 65 -0.81 8.26 -6.19
C LYS A 65 -2.07 9.09 -6.02
N GLY A 66 -2.05 10.04 -5.11
CA GLY A 66 -3.22 10.85 -4.78
C GLY A 66 -2.86 12.10 -3.98
N ARG A 67 -3.86 12.92 -3.74
CA ARG A 67 -3.77 14.10 -2.86
C ARG A 67 -3.70 13.66 -1.40
N SER A 68 -2.96 14.37 -0.55
CA SER A 68 -2.71 13.98 0.85
C SER A 68 -4.01 13.83 1.63
N TYR A 69 -5.00 14.72 1.40
CA TYR A 69 -6.31 14.61 2.05
C TYR A 69 -7.05 13.30 1.74
N ARG A 70 -6.79 12.66 0.58
CA ARG A 70 -7.42 11.38 0.24
C ARG A 70 -6.85 10.23 1.05
N PHE A 71 -5.56 10.26 1.34
CA PHE A 71 -4.94 9.29 2.24
C PHE A 71 -5.51 9.46 3.65
N GLU A 72 -5.51 10.69 4.17
CA GLU A 72 -6.06 10.99 5.50
C GLU A 72 -7.55 10.61 5.61
N SER A 73 -8.34 10.92 4.58
CA SER A 73 -9.77 10.58 4.55
C SER A 73 -10.03 9.08 4.40
N LEU A 74 -9.21 8.35 3.66
CA LEU A 74 -9.41 6.91 3.43
C LEU A 74 -9.04 6.09 4.66
N PHE A 75 -7.89 6.42 5.26
CA PHE A 75 -7.34 5.66 6.38
C PHE A 75 -7.71 6.26 7.73
N GLY A 76 -8.36 7.43 7.80
CA GLY A 76 -8.72 8.08 9.07
C GLY A 76 -7.53 8.50 9.92
N GLN A 77 -6.32 8.52 9.36
CA GLN A 77 -5.08 8.86 10.05
C GLN A 77 -4.47 10.13 9.47
N THR A 78 -4.03 11.04 10.33
CA THR A 78 -3.45 12.32 9.93
C THR A 78 -1.99 12.15 9.51
N LEU A 79 -1.59 12.85 8.45
CA LEU A 79 -0.23 12.85 7.93
C LEU A 79 0.59 14.01 8.51
N GLU A 80 1.86 13.73 8.80
CA GLU A 80 2.90 14.70 9.00
C GLU A 80 3.76 14.75 7.73
N ILE A 81 3.78 15.91 7.08
CA ILE A 81 4.44 16.11 5.80
C ILE A 81 5.52 17.17 5.99
N GLN A 82 6.79 16.77 5.95
CA GLN A 82 7.89 17.73 5.95
C GLN A 82 8.28 18.07 4.51
N ARG A 83 8.54 19.36 4.28
CA ARG A 83 9.03 19.86 3.00
C ARG A 83 10.44 20.42 3.14
N LEU A 84 11.28 20.17 2.14
CA LEU A 84 12.58 20.80 1.96
C LEU A 84 12.63 21.44 0.58
N ARG A 85 12.89 22.75 0.51
CA ARG A 85 13.01 23.51 -0.76
C ARG A 85 11.84 23.24 -1.73
N ASN A 86 10.61 23.35 -1.24
CA ASN A 86 9.36 23.11 -1.97
C ASN A 86 9.14 21.69 -2.50
N ARG A 87 9.89 20.69 -2.01
CA ARG A 87 9.67 19.27 -2.28
C ARG A 87 9.28 18.56 -0.99
N VAL A 88 8.46 17.51 -1.09
CA VAL A 88 8.18 16.64 0.04
C VAL A 88 9.47 15.90 0.39
N ALA A 89 9.94 16.10 1.63
CA ALA A 89 11.17 15.53 2.16
C ALA A 89 10.93 14.25 2.94
N TYR A 90 9.81 14.15 3.66
CA TYR A 90 9.28 12.89 4.19
C TYR A 90 7.77 12.99 4.43
N VAL A 91 7.13 11.83 4.50
CA VAL A 91 5.74 11.66 4.94
C VAL A 91 5.71 10.57 5.99
N ARG A 92 5.06 10.84 7.11
CA ARG A 92 4.77 9.86 8.15
C ARG A 92 3.40 10.11 8.73
N LEU A 93 2.92 9.18 9.53
CA LEU A 93 1.71 9.33 10.34
C LEU A 93 2.07 10.07 11.63
N GLN A 94 1.07 10.66 12.30
CA GLN A 94 1.29 11.41 13.54
C GLN A 94 1.87 10.56 14.69
N ASP A 95 1.71 9.24 14.65
CA ASP A 95 2.33 8.30 15.59
C ASP A 95 3.80 7.98 15.27
N GLY A 96 4.34 8.56 14.19
CA GLY A 96 5.70 8.36 13.71
C GLY A 96 5.88 7.19 12.75
N SER A 97 4.85 6.39 12.48
CA SER A 97 4.92 5.27 11.55
C SER A 97 4.78 5.71 10.08
N THR A 98 5.17 4.85 9.14
CA THR A 98 5.02 5.08 7.70
C THR A 98 4.01 4.15 7.05
N GLU A 99 3.39 3.25 7.82
CA GLU A 99 2.44 2.24 7.39
C GLU A 99 1.06 2.54 7.96
N PHE A 100 0.05 2.58 7.10
CA PHE A 100 -1.33 2.83 7.50
C PHE A 100 -1.94 1.64 8.23
N ASP A 101 -2.82 1.95 9.19
CA ASP A 101 -3.67 0.97 9.83
C ASP A 101 -4.76 0.51 8.86
N LEU A 102 -4.69 -0.75 8.47
CA LEU A 102 -5.62 -1.35 7.53
C LEU A 102 -6.96 -1.70 8.17
N THR A 103 -7.09 -1.68 9.50
CA THR A 103 -8.35 -1.98 10.22
C THR A 103 -9.44 -0.93 9.96
N LEU A 104 -9.06 0.24 9.47
CA LEU A 104 -9.97 1.33 9.11
C LEU A 104 -10.49 1.22 7.67
N LEU A 105 -9.96 0.27 6.87
CA LEU A 105 -10.52 -0.08 5.57
C LEU A 105 -11.67 -1.09 5.72
N PRO A 106 -12.57 -1.18 4.74
CA PRO A 106 -13.55 -2.27 4.70
C PRO A 106 -12.87 -3.64 4.77
N ASP A 107 -13.37 -4.55 5.60
CA ASP A 107 -12.79 -5.91 5.82
C ASP A 107 -12.55 -6.67 4.51
N GLU A 108 -13.46 -6.51 3.55
CA GLU A 108 -13.39 -7.11 2.22
C GLU A 108 -12.12 -6.71 1.48
N ILE A 109 -11.59 -5.51 1.71
CA ILE A 109 -10.36 -5.00 1.13
C ILE A 109 -9.18 -5.25 2.05
N ALA A 110 -9.31 -5.00 3.35
CA ALA A 110 -8.22 -5.17 4.32
C ALA A 110 -7.63 -6.59 4.27
N ARG A 111 -8.47 -7.62 4.06
CA ARG A 111 -8.01 -9.02 3.92
C ARG A 111 -7.11 -9.28 2.71
N HIS A 112 -7.23 -8.47 1.66
CA HIS A 112 -6.44 -8.56 0.42
C HIS A 112 -5.08 -7.87 0.56
N LEU A 113 -4.91 -7.02 1.58
CA LEU A 113 -3.73 -6.22 1.79
C LEU A 113 -2.84 -6.82 2.90
N LEU A 114 -1.55 -6.61 2.74
CA LEU A 114 -0.55 -6.84 3.77
C LEU A 114 -0.14 -5.52 4.43
N ALA A 115 0.06 -4.47 3.63
CA ALA A 115 0.45 -3.14 4.08
C ALA A 115 0.07 -2.08 3.05
N VAL A 116 -0.10 -0.84 3.52
CA VAL A 116 -0.03 0.36 2.67
C VAL A 116 0.94 1.31 3.34
N THR A 117 2.01 1.69 2.66
CA THR A 117 3.10 2.46 3.28
C THR A 117 3.61 3.54 2.34
N PHE A 118 3.98 4.69 2.89
CA PHE A 118 4.79 5.63 2.13
C PHE A 118 6.19 5.02 1.95
N ALA A 119 6.64 4.95 0.70
CA ALA A 119 8.07 4.79 0.49
C ALA A 119 8.73 6.01 1.16
N ASP A 120 9.66 5.76 2.08
CA ASP A 120 10.60 6.81 2.48
C ASP A 120 11.10 7.42 1.18
N PRO A 121 10.91 8.73 0.92
CA PRO A 121 11.47 9.33 -0.27
C PRO A 121 12.97 9.12 -0.13
N LEU A 122 13.46 8.06 -0.80
CA LEU A 122 14.87 7.88 -1.09
C LEU A 122 15.28 9.25 -1.56
N ILE A 123 16.13 9.90 -0.75
CA ILE A 123 16.90 11.05 -1.14
C ILE A 123 17.38 10.70 -2.54
N SER A 124 16.74 11.26 -3.56
CA SER A 124 17.18 11.08 -4.93
C SER A 124 18.53 11.78 -4.93
N GLN A 125 19.58 10.97 -4.83
CA GLN A 125 20.93 11.41 -5.16
C GLN A 125 20.99 11.69 -6.65
#